data_AF-A0A7Y2D7N0-F1
#
_entry.id   AF-A0A7Y2D7N0-F1
#
_cell.length_a   1.000
_cell.length_b   1.000
_cell.length_c   1.000
_cell.angle_alpha   90.00
_cell.angle_beta   90.00
_cell.angle_gamma   90.00
#
_symmetry.space_group_name_H-M   'P 1'
#
loop_
_entity.id
_entity.type
_entity.pdbx_description
1 polymer ?
#
loop_
_entity_poly.entity_id
_entity_poly.type
_entity_poly.pdbx_seq_one_letter_code
_entity_poly.pdbx_strand_id
1 'polypeptide(L)' 'AEVIEAFQLLSRTEVIIPALEPAHALAWISRERASLAGQTVLLNLSGRGDKDAVQMMEILS' A
#
# COMPACT_ATOMS: atom_id res chain seq x y z
N ALA A 1 1.76 -11.44 2.05
CA ALA A 1 2.24 -10.68 3.21
C ALA A 1 2.57 -9.24 2.81
N GLU A 2 3.50 -9.01 1.87
CA GLU A 2 3.97 -7.65 1.52
C GLU A 2 2.87 -6.65 1.11
N VAL A 3 1.84 -7.08 0.38
CA VAL A 3 0.69 -6.21 0.00
C VAL A 3 -0.10 -5.75 1.22
N ILE A 4 -0.25 -6.63 2.22
CA ILE A 4 -0.96 -6.34 3.48
C ILE A 4 -0.18 -5.28 4.26
N GLU A 5 1.13 -5.49 4.38
CA GLU A 5 2.02 -4.55 5.06
C GLU A 5 2.03 -3.19 4.37
N ALA A 6 2.05 -3.16 3.03
CA ALA A 6 1.99 -1.92 2.26
C ALA A 6 0.66 -1.18 2.45
N PHE A 7 -0.47 -1.90 2.43
CA PHE A 7 -1.79 -1.34 2.73
C PHE A 7 -1.81 -0.73 4.14
N GLN A 8 -1.32 -1.45 5.14
CA GLN A 8 -1.27 -0.98 6.52
C GLN A 8 -0.33 0.21 6.71
N LEU A 9 0.82 0.20 6.02
CA LEU A 9 1.82 1.26 6.06
C LEU A 9 1.17 2.58 5.63
N LEU A 10 0.61 2.62 4.41
CA LEU A 10 0.02 3.85 3.87
C LEU A 10 -1.17 4.34 4.70
N SER A 11 -2.00 3.40 5.18
CA SER A 11 -3.16 3.71 6.02
C SER A 11 -2.75 4.35 7.35
N ARG A 12 -1.63 3.92 7.93
CA ARG A 12 -1.16 4.40 9.23
C ARG A 12 -0.32 5.67 9.13
N THR A 13 0.47 5.83 8.07
CA THR A 13 1.38 6.98 7.94
C THR A 13 0.73 8.19 7.30
N GLU A 14 -0.08 7.98 6.26
CA GLU A 14 -0.66 9.06 5.45
C GLU A 14 -2.16 9.23 5.65
N VAL A 15 -2.81 8.38 6.45
CA VAL A 15 -4.27 8.37 6.64
C VAL A 15 -5.02 8.15 5.31
N ILE A 16 -4.37 7.45 4.37
CA ILE A 16 -4.94 7.07 3.07
C ILE A 16 -5.19 5.56 3.09
N ILE A 17 -6.44 5.16 2.83
CA ILE A 17 -6.81 3.75 2.67
C ILE A 17 -6.76 3.43 1.16
N PRO A 18 -5.68 2.82 0.64
CA PRO A 18 -5.57 2.52 -0.78
C PRO A 18 -6.44 1.32 -1.14
N ALA A 19 -6.93 1.26 -2.37
CA ALA A 19 -7.41 -0.01 -2.93
C ALA A 19 -6.27 -1.06 -2.94
N LEU A 20 -6.60 -2.34 -3.03
CA LEU A 20 -5.56 -3.38 -3.02
C LEU A 20 -4.66 -3.33 -4.27
N GLU A 21 -5.17 -2.88 -5.42
CA GLU A 21 -4.39 -2.76 -6.66
C GLU A 21 -3.16 -1.83 -6.51
N PRO A 22 -3.28 -0.57 -6.04
CA PRO A 22 -2.11 0.28 -5.81
C PRO A 22 -1.26 -0.17 -4.62
N ALA A 23 -1.81 -0.93 -3.66
CA ALA A 23 -1.02 -1.52 -2.57
C ALA A 23 0.03 -2.53 -3.07
N HIS A 24 -0.23 -3.22 -4.20
CA HIS A 24 0.78 -4.10 -4.82
C HIS A 24 2.00 -3.30 -5.30
N ALA A 25 1.78 -2.14 -5.93
CA ALA A 25 2.87 -1.28 -6.38
C ALA A 25 3.64 -0.69 -5.19
N LEU A 26 2.93 -0.29 -4.12
CA LEU A 26 3.58 0.20 -2.90
C LEU A 26 4.42 -0.88 -2.21
N ALA A 27 3.96 -2.13 -2.19
CA ALA A 27 4.73 -3.26 -1.66
C ALA A 27 6.05 -3.43 -2.41
N TRP A 28 6.00 -3.36 -3.75
CA TRP A 28 7.20 -3.41 -4.58
C TRP A 28 8.15 -2.24 -4.29
N ILE A 29 7.63 -1.00 -4.20
CA ILE A 29 8.42 0.19 -3.89
C ILE A 29 9.12 0.05 -2.53
N SER A 30 8.40 -0.45 -1.52
CA SER A 30 8.95 -0.66 -0.18
C SER A 30 10.10 -1.67 -0.18
N ARG A 31 9.93 -2.78 -0.93
CA ARG A 31 10.98 -3.81 -1.09
C ARG A 31 12.20 -3.26 -1.84
N GLU A 32 11.98 -2.47 -2.89
CA GLU A 32 13.02 -1.90 -3.74
C GLU A 32 13.58 -0.57 -3.23
N ARG A 33 13.25 -0.16 -2.00
CA ARG A 33 13.66 1.15 -1.43
C ARG A 33 15.15 1.46 -1.55
N ALA A 34 16.02 0.44 -1.49
CA ALA A 34 17.46 0.60 -1.60
C ALA A 34 17.89 0.92 -3.04
N SER A 35 17.27 0.29 -4.04
CA SER A 35 17.56 0.55 -5.46
C SER A 35 16.93 1.88 -5.92
N LEU A 36 15.85 2.31 -5.27
CA LEU A 36 15.17 3.59 -5.53
C LEU A 36 15.75 4.78 -4.75
N ALA A 37 16.76 4.57 -3.90
CA ALA A 37 17.32 5.62 -3.06
C ALA A 37 17.86 6.80 -3.91
N GLY A 38 17.43 8.02 -3.56
CA GLY A 38 17.80 9.24 -4.28
C GLY A 38 16.99 9.52 -5.55
N GLN A 39 16.04 8.66 -5.92
CA GLN A 39 15.14 8.87 -7.06
C GLN A 39 13.77 9.40 -6.61
N THR A 40 13.10 10.14 -7.49
CA THR A 40 11.70 10.54 -7.29
C THR A 40 10.78 9.46 -7.87
N VAL A 41 9.90 8.91 -7.04
CA VAL A 41 8.94 7.87 -7.43
C VAL A 41 7.54 8.47 -7.45
N LEU A 42 6.84 8.33 -8.58
CA LEU A 42 5.42 8.69 -8.72
C LEU A 42 4.58 7.41 -8.71
N LEU A 43 3.68 7.31 -7.74
CA LEU A 43 2.72 6.21 -7.63
C LEU A 43 1.30 6.73 -7.88
N ASN A 44 0.57 6.08 -8.79
CA ASN A 44 -0.85 6.35 -8.98
C ASN A 44 -1.68 5.55 -7.97
N LEU A 45 -2.47 6.25 -7.14
CA LEU A 45 -3.48 5.64 -6.28
C LEU A 45 -4.78 5.51 -7.07
N SER A 46 -4.93 4.40 -7.78
CA SER A 46 -6.05 4.19 -8.73
C SER A 46 -7.44 4.16 -8.09
N GLY A 47 -7.53 4.02 -6.77
CA GLY A 47 -8.81 4.00 -6.06
C GLY A 47 -8.65 4.01 -4.53
N ARG A 48 -9.78 4.25 -3.85
CA ARG A 48 -9.91 4.18 -2.39
C ARG A 48 -10.35 2.78 -1.96
N GLY A 49 -9.75 2.26 -0.90
CA GLY A 49 -9.95 0.88 -0.45
C GLY A 49 -11.06 0.69 0.58
N ASP A 50 -12.19 1.42 0.52
CA ASP A 50 -13.24 1.27 1.56
C ASP A 50 -13.84 -0.14 1.59
N LYS A 51 -14.05 -0.73 0.40
CA LYS A 51 -14.55 -2.10 0.26
C LYS A 51 -13.48 -3.10 0.69
N ASP A 52 -12.24 -2.83 0.30
CA ASP A 52 -11.09 -3.66 0.62
C ASP A 52 -10.77 -3.66 2.11
N ALA A 53 -11.02 -2.56 2.82
CA ALA A 53 -10.80 -2.47 4.26
C ALA A 53 -11.64 -3.48 5.03
N VAL A 54 -12.86 -3.78 4.58
CA VAL A 54 -13.71 -4.82 5.17
C VAL A 54 -13.07 -6.19 5.02
N GLN A 55 -12.65 -6.54 3.81
CA GLN A 55 -11.90 -7.78 3.56
C GLN A 55 -10.61 -7.83 4.37
N MET A 56 -9.92 -6.69 4.52
CA MET A 56 -8.68 -6.62 5.28
C MET A 56 -8.87 -6.82 6.77
N MET A 57 -9.99 -6.35 7.33
CA MET A 57 -10.31 -6.61 8.73
C MET A 57 -10.48 -8.10 9.01
N GLU A 58 -11.06 -8.87 8.09
CA GLU A 58 -11.20 -10.34 8.23
C GLU A 58 -9.85 -11.06 8.13
N ILE A 59 -8.93 -10.56 7.30
CA ILE A 59 -7.59 -11.16 7.13
C ILE A 59 -6.66 -10.82 8.31
N LEU A 60 -6.89 -9.67 8.95
CA LEU A 60 -6.06 -9.15 10.03
C LEU A 60 -6.55 -9.51 11.44
N SER A 61 -7.74 -10.09 11.56
CA SER A 61 -8.31 -10.63 12.81
C SER A 61 -7.75 -12.01 13.15
#